data_AF-A0ABD0NGP8-F1
#
_entry.id   AF-A0ABD0NGP8-F1
#
_cell.length_a   1.000
_cell.length_b   1.000
_cell.length_c   1.000
_cell.angle_alpha   90.00
_cell.angle_beta   90.00
_cell.angle_gamma   90.00
#
_symmetry.space_group_name_H-M   'P 1'
#
loop_
_entity.id
_entity.type
_entity.pdbx_description
1 polymer ?
#
loop_
_entity_poly.entity_id
_entity_poly.type
_entity_poly.pdbx_seq_one_letter_code
_entity_poly.pdbx_strand_id
1 'polypeptide(L)' 'ALFWTDWDATFPRIEGASMSGKRRHVVFKDMDSGAWPNGLTLDHMESRIVWTDAR' A
#
# COMPACT_ATOMS: atom_id res chain seq x y z
N ALA A 1 12.10 -2.69 -4.23
CA ALA A 1 11.47 -2.36 -2.95
C ALA A 1 10.30 -3.33 -2.76
N LEU A 2 9.93 -3.61 -1.51
CA LEU A 2 8.72 -4.37 -1.18
C LEU A 2 7.58 -3.39 -0.94
N PHE A 3 6.39 -3.73 -1.43
CA PHE A 3 5.16 -2.99 -1.19
C PHE A 3 4.04 -3.96 -0.85
N TRP A 4 3.16 -3.57 0.06
CA TRP A 4 2.01 -4.39 0.47
C TRP A 4 0.87 -3.52 0.98
N THR A 5 -0.30 -4.12 1.03
CA THR A 5 -1.53 -3.53 1.57
C THR A 5 -1.73 -3.98 3.02
N ASP A 6 -2.19 -3.07 3.87
CA ASP A 6 -2.54 -3.32 5.27
C ASP A 6 -4.00 -2.91 5.48
N TRP A 7 -4.78 -3.84 6.04
CA TRP A 7 -6.23 -3.74 6.23
C TRP A 7 -6.61 -3.45 7.68
N ASP A 8 -5.75 -2.74 8.42
CA ASP A 8 -6.12 -2.21 9.73
C ASP A 8 -7.46 -1.47 9.66
N ALA A 9 -8.40 -1.84 10.53
CA ALA A 9 -9.77 -1.35 10.50
C ALA A 9 -9.90 0.17 10.72
N THR A 10 -8.89 0.78 11.34
CA THR A 10 -8.86 2.21 11.68
C THR A 10 -7.79 2.98 10.90
N PHE A 11 -6.85 2.27 10.27
CA PHE A 11 -5.72 2.86 9.57
C PHE A 11 -5.31 2.05 8.32
N PRO A 12 -6.22 1.87 7.35
CA PRO A 12 -5.93 1.15 6.12
C PRO A 12 -4.91 1.91 5.28
N ARG A 13 -3.92 1.18 4.75
CA ARG A 13 -2.76 1.80 4.12
C ARG A 13 -2.00 0.89 3.17
N ILE A 14 -1.17 1.52 2.35
CA ILE A 14 -0.14 0.87 1.56
C ILE A 14 1.21 1.26 2.15
N GLU A 15 2.06 0.26 2.36
CA GLU A 15 3.39 0.46 2.92
C GLU A 15 4.47 -0.03 1.97
N GLY A 16 5.68 0.47 2.20
CA GLY A 16 6.87 0.11 1.46
C GLY A 16 8.09 -0.09 2.35
N ALA A 17 9.01 -0.95 1.92
CA ALA A 17 10.31 -1.16 2.57
C ALA A 17 11.40 -1.56 1.56
N SER A 18 12.67 -1.55 1.98
CA SER A 18 13.73 -2.20 1.20
C SER A 18 13.48 -3.71 1.12
N MET A 19 14.08 -4.38 0.14
CA MET A 19 13.99 -5.86 0.02
C MET A 19 14.63 -6.59 1.21
N SER A 20 15.46 -5.90 2.00
CA SER A 20 16.00 -6.37 3.27
C SER A 20 15.08 -6.08 4.47
N GLY A 21 13.86 -5.59 4.25
CA GLY A 21 12.88 -5.24 5.30
C GLY A 21 13.19 -3.94 6.07
N LYS A 22 14.24 -3.21 5.71
CA LYS A 22 14.62 -1.95 6.37
C LYS A 22 13.86 -0.76 5.78
N ARG A 23 13.81 0.35 6.54
CA ARG A 23 13.20 1.62 6.11
C ARG A 23 11.73 1.48 5.70
N ARG A 24 10.95 0.77 6.54
CA ARG A 24 9.49 0.69 6.42
C ARG A 24 8.88 2.10 6.50
N HIS A 25 7.98 2.44 5.59
CA HIS A 25 7.30 3.71 5.54
C HIS A 25 5.90 3.57 4.93
N VAL A 26 5.03 4.54 5.21
CA VAL A 26 3.69 4.63 4.62
C VAL A 26 3.80 5.30 3.25
N VAL A 27 3.29 4.63 2.22
CA VAL A 27 3.22 5.15 0.84
C VAL A 27 1.91 5.90 0.65
N PHE A 28 0.82 5.31 1.10
CA PHE A 28 -0.52 5.87 1.03
C PHE A 28 -1.30 5.46 2.29
N LYS A 29 -2.18 6.34 2.77
CA LYS A 29 -3.12 6.04 3.84
C LYS A 29 -4.47 6.64 3.48
N ASP A 30 -5.53 5.89 3.73
CA ASP A 30 -6.88 6.42 3.70
C ASP A 30 -7.37 6.62 5.14
N MET A 31 -7.90 7.80 5.44
CA MET A 31 -8.45 8.12 6.77
C MET A 31 -9.97 7.92 6.80
N ASP A 32 -10.60 7.62 5.67
CA ASP A 32 -12.01 7.30 5.60
C ASP A 32 -12.25 5.86 6.09
N SER A 33 -13.23 5.71 6.99
CA SER A 33 -13.56 4.40 7.54
C SER A 33 -14.02 3.44 6.43
N GLY A 34 -13.32 2.32 6.28
CA GLY A 34 -13.74 1.21 5.41
C GLY A 34 -13.01 1.06 4.07
N ALA A 35 -11.85 1.70 3.88
CA ALA A 35 -11.00 1.41 2.72
C ALA A 35 -10.38 -0.01 2.84
N TRP A 36 -10.49 -0.81 1.77
CA TRP A 36 -9.98 -2.18 1.70
C TRP A 36 -9.09 -2.36 0.47
N PRO A 37 -7.82 -1.91 0.54
CA PRO A 37 -6.91 -2.03 -0.58
C PRO A 37 -6.49 -3.49 -0.77
N ASN A 38 -7.15 -4.25 -1.66
CA ASN A 38 -7.00 -5.71 -1.71
C ASN A 38 -6.00 -6.22 -2.75
N GLY A 39 -5.76 -5.44 -3.81
CA GLY A 39 -4.85 -5.80 -4.90
C GLY A 39 -3.85 -4.68 -5.14
N LEU A 40 -2.60 -5.04 -5.42
CA LEU A 40 -1.52 -4.08 -5.69
C LEU A 40 -0.61 -4.60 -6.80
N THR A 41 -0.24 -3.71 -7.73
CA THR A 41 0.78 -3.95 -8.76
C THR A 41 1.69 -2.74 -8.93
N LEU A 42 2.84 -2.95 -9.57
CA LEU A 42 3.87 -1.94 -9.81
C LEU A 42 4.03 -1.71 -11.31
N ASP A 43 3.97 -0.44 -11.71
CA ASP A 43 4.43 -0.01 -13.02
C ASP A 43 5.86 0.54 -12.88
N HIS A 44 6.83 -0.23 -13.34
CA HIS A 44 8.24 0.13 -13.26
C HIS A 44 8.66 1.18 -14.30
N MET A 45 7.94 1.28 -15.42
CA MET A 45 8.28 2.25 -16.48
C MET A 45 7.90 3.65 -16.02
N GLU A 46 6.70 3.78 -15.45
CA GLU A 46 6.16 5.06 -14.98
C GLU A 46 6.46 5.35 -13.50
N SER A 47 7.11 4.42 -12.79
CA SER A 47 7.37 4.50 -11.34
C SER A 47 6.09 4.72 -10.52
N ARG A 48 5.03 3.96 -10.83
CA ARG A 48 3.72 4.07 -10.17
C ARG A 48 3.35 2.80 -9.42
N ILE A 49 2.59 3.00 -8.36
CA ILE A 49 1.91 1.93 -7.63
C ILE A 49 0.43 2.05 -7.95
N VAL A 50 -0.17 0.95 -8.40
CA VAL A 50 -1.60 0.88 -8.73
C VAL A 50 -2.24 -0.15 -7.83
N TRP A 51 -3.36 0.20 -7.21
CA TRP A 51 -4.09 -0.67 -6.31
C TRP A 51 -5.60 -0.60 -6.56
N THR A 52 -6.30 -1.62 -6.09
CA THR A 52 -7.77 -1.69 -6.12
C THR A 52 -8.29 -1.62 -4.70
N ASP A 53 -9.32 -0.82 -4.48
CA ASP A 53 -10.12 -0.85 -3.26
C ASP A 53 -11.35 -1.72 -3.48
N ALA A 54 -11.65 -2.63 -2.56
CA ALA A 54 -12.75 -3.60 -2.69
C ALA A 54 -14.04 -3.18 -1.98
N ARG A 55 -14.12 -1.93 -1.53
CA ARG A 55 -15.33 -1.32 -1.01
C ARG A 55 -16.47 -1.24 -2.04
#